data_AF-A0A6M1U0J5-F1
#
_entry.id   AF-A0A6M1U0J5-F1
#
_cell.length_a   1.000
_cell.length_b   1.000
_cell.length_c   1.000
_cell.angle_alpha   90.00
_cell.angle_beta   90.00
_cell.angle_gamma   90.00
#
_symmetry.space_group_name_H-M   'P 1'
#
loop_
_entity.id
_entity.type
_entity.pdbx_description
1 polymer ?
#
loop_
_entity_poly.entity_id
_entity_poly.type
_entity_poly.pdbx_seq_one_letter_code
_entity_poly.pdbx_strand_id
1 'polypeptide(L)' 'MPTYRCAYCEHQTESAHMITVFQGQQERNELLCDTCYADWLESLKSE' A
#
# COMPACT_ATOMS: atom_id res chain seq x y z
N MET A 1 20.26 0.13 -4.65
CA MET A 1 18.86 -0.10 -5.07
C MET A 1 18.00 0.93 -4.37
N PRO A 2 16.98 1.52 -5.01
CA PRO A 2 16.08 2.43 -4.32
C PRO A 2 15.28 1.64 -3.26
N THR A 3 15.25 2.15 -2.03
CA THR A 3 14.39 1.62 -0.97
C THR A 3 13.14 2.49 -0.87
N TYR A 4 11.98 1.86 -0.87
CA TYR A 4 10.68 2.49 -0.70
C TYR A 4 10.24 2.40 0.75
N ARG A 5 9.45 3.37 1.19
CA ARG A 5 8.86 3.35 2.54
C ARG A 5 7.39 2.97 2.43
N CYS A 6 7.01 1.87 3.09
CA CYS A 6 5.61 1.47 3.17
C CYS A 6 4.80 2.52 3.93
N ALA A 7 3.68 2.97 3.37
CA ALA A 7 2.80 3.97 3.97
C ALA A 7 2.06 3.42 5.22
N TYR A 8 1.90 2.10 5.32
CA TYR A 8 1.17 1.45 6.41
C TYR A 8 2.07 1.07 7.59
N CYS A 9 3.14 0.32 7.35
CA CYS A 9 4.03 -0.16 8.41
C CYS A 9 5.33 0.66 8.56
N GLU A 10 5.51 1.71 7.75
CA GLU A 10 6.66 2.62 7.75
C GLU A 10 8.03 1.98 7.53
N HIS A 11 8.09 0.67 7.27
CA HIS A 11 9.31 -0.07 6.98
C HIS A 11 9.89 0.28 5.60
N GLN A 12 11.22 0.22 5.53
CA GLN A 12 11.95 0.31 4.27
C GLN A 12 11.95 -1.05 3.57
N THR A 13 11.64 -1.04 2.28
CA THR A 13 11.51 -2.24 1.45
C THR A 13 12.13 -1.98 0.08
N GLU A 14 12.66 -3.02 -0.56
CA GLU A 14 13.21 -2.92 -1.92
C GLU A 14 12.11 -3.03 -2.99
N SER A 15 10.95 -3.58 -2.62
CA SER A 15 9.74 -3.73 -3.43
C SER A 15 8.58 -2.97 -2.81
N ALA A 16 7.85 -2.20 -3.63
CA ALA A 16 6.62 -1.55 -3.21
C ALA A 16 5.55 -1.59 -4.31
N HIS A 17 4.30 -1.76 -3.89
CA HIS A 17 3.11 -1.73 -4.72
C HIS A 17 2.35 -0.43 -4.49
N MET A 18 1.93 0.22 -5.57
CA MET A 18 1.09 1.41 -5.50
C MET A 18 -0.38 1.01 -5.40
N ILE A 19 -1.06 1.55 -4.40
CA ILE A 19 -2.51 1.44 -4.24
C ILE A 19 -3.14 2.82 -4.32
N THR A 20 -4.39 2.87 -4.76
CA THR A 20 -5.20 4.10 -4.72
C THR A 20 -6.23 3.94 -3.61
N VAL A 21 -6.14 4.80 -2.61
CA VAL A 21 -7.11 4.87 -1.51
C VAL A 21 -8.04 6.06 -1.71
N PHE A 22 -9.33 5.83 -1.50
CA PHE A 22 -10.35 6.86 -1.57
C PHE A 22 -10.64 7.38 -0.16
N GLN A 23 -10.25 8.62 0.12
CA GLN A 23 -10.59 9.30 1.37
C GLN A 23 -11.61 10.41 1.08
N GLY A 24 -12.89 10.08 1.21
CA GLY A 24 -13.98 10.99 0.87
C GLY A 24 -14.06 11.26 -0.63
N GLN A 25 -13.79 12.50 -1.04
CA GLN A 25 -13.76 12.92 -2.46
C GLN A 25 -12.34 12.96 -3.06
N GLN A 26 -11.31 12.58 -2.32
CA GLN A 26 -9.93 12.62 -2.79
C GLN A 26 -9.38 11.21 -2.97
N GLU A 27 -8.75 10.98 -4.12
CA GLU A 27 -7.94 9.81 -4.42
C GLU A 27 -6.50 10.09 -4.03
N ARG A 28 -5.91 9.23 -3.21
CA ARG A 28 -4.50 9.30 -2.85
C ARG A 28 -3.81 8.01 -3.28
N ASN A 29 -2.67 8.16 -3.94
CA ASN A 29 -1.79 7.04 -4.23
C ASN A 29 -0.83 6.82 -3.06
N GLU A 30 -0.81 5.62 -2.51
CA GLU A 30 0.06 5.19 -1.42
C GLU A 30 0.90 3.99 -1.84
N LEU A 31 2.09 3.86 -1.27
CA LEU A 31 2.99 2.73 -1.55
C LEU A 31 2.96 1.76 -0.37
N LEU A 32 2.71 0.48 -0.63
CA LEU A 32 2.75 -0.60 0.36
C LEU A 32 3.86 -1.59 0.04
N CYS A 33 4.47 -2.19 1.05
CA CYS A 33 5.32 -3.35 0.85
C CYS A 33 4.48 -4.58 0.47
N ASP A 34 5.12 -5.62 -0.05
CA ASP A 34 4.47 -6.86 -0.50
C ASP A 34 3.52 -7.45 0.55
N THR A 35 3.93 -7.44 1.82
CA THR A 35 3.11 -7.97 2.93
C THR A 35 1.85 -7.14 3.17
N CYS A 36 1.98 -5.81 3.26
CA CYS A 36 0.84 -4.93 3.51
C CYS A 36 -0.08 -4.85 2.28
N TYR A 37 0.47 -4.95 1.08
CA TYR A 37 -0.31 -5.02 -0.15
C TYR A 37 -1.14 -6.30 -0.22
N ALA A 38 -0.58 -7.44 0.17
CA ALA A 38 -1.33 -8.70 0.22
C ALA A 38 -2.49 -8.63 1.22
N ASP A 39 -2.26 -8.10 2.43
CA ASP A 39 -3.31 -7.91 3.44
C ASP A 39 -4.42 -6.97 2.95
N TRP A 40 -4.04 -5.87 2.29
CA TRP A 40 -4.97 -4.94 1.66
C TRP A 40 -5.83 -5.61 0.57
N LEU A 41 -5.23 -6.44 -0.29
CA LEU A 41 -5.97 -7.21 -1.31
C LEU A 41 -6.98 -8.18 -0.68
N GLU A 42 -6.64 -8.83 0.44
CA GLU A 42 -7.57 -9.71 1.15
C GLU A 42 -8.73 -8.92 1.78
N SER A 43 -8.45 -7.70 2.29
CA SER A 43 -9.50 -6.79 2.77
C SER A 43 -10.49 -6.39 1.67
N LEU A 44 -10.05 -6.24 0.42
CA LEU A 44 -10.92 -5.89 -0.71
C LEU A 44 -11.79 -7.05 -1.19
N LYS A 45 -11.37 -8.30 -0.97
CA LYS A 45 -12.14 -9.48 -1.38
C LYS A 45 -13.33 -9.78 -0.46
N SER A 46 -13.41 -9.10 0.69
CA SER A 46 -14.47 -9.33 1.69
C SER A 46 -15.72 -8.46 1.47
N GLU A 47 -15.85 -7.78 0.32
CA GLU A 47 -17.08 -7.09 -0.13
C GLU A 47 -17.94 -7.94 -1.07
#